data_AF-A0AAQ1KN20-F1
#
_entry.id   AF-A0AAQ1KN20-F1
#
_cell.length_a   1.000
_cell.length_b   1.000
_cell.length_c   1.000
_cell.angle_alpha   90.00
_cell.angle_beta   90.00
_cell.angle_gamma   90.00
#
_symmetry.space_group_name_H-M   'P 1'
#
loop_
_entity.id
_entity.type
_entity.pdbx_description
1 polymer ?
#
loop_
_entity_poly.entity_id
_entity_poly.type
_entity_poly.pdbx_seq_one_letter_code
_entity_poly.pdbx_strand_id
1 'polypeptide(L)'
;MSSASIITFGDAPLHWQDVVAVARHGARLELSAAAWARIDNARGIVERIVERGERAYGISTGLGALCNVVLEGEQLAQLSRNTLLSHACGVGEALKDEQTRAIICVAIANYSLGKSGLHRRVVQALLELLNRGITPRVPAQGSVGYLTHMAHVGVALLGVGEVSYQGRIVSAAEALSAEGLAPVELGAKDGLSLVNGTPCMTGLCCLALEDATRLAHWADVIGAMSFEALRGQTDAFDAEILALKPHPGAQLVGENLRALLDGSEVLASSRGIRTQDALSMRSMPQIHGACRDQLAHAARQVEIELNSANDNPLVLGTPEHYRVVSQANPHGESVAMAADLLCIAVAELGGVAERRLDRLINPLVSGLPAFLVSQPGVNSGMMIVQYVAAALAGENRQLAQPAVVDNYVTSGLQEDHLSLGTSAALKLGRCIGNCQQILAIEYLLAAQAFEFLKEQRFGAGTQRAWELLREQVPAYDADRWLAPDIARAAALLADRRALQNVGASIGRLQ
;
A
#
# COMPACT_ATOMS: atom_id res chain seq x y z
N MET A 1 -17.42 23.52 4.24
CA MET A 1 -16.33 22.55 4.46
C MET A 1 -16.97 21.33 5.11
N SER A 2 -17.01 20.19 4.43
CA SER A 2 -17.45 18.94 5.06
C SER A 2 -16.57 18.73 6.29
N SER A 3 -17.13 18.48 7.47
CA SER A 3 -16.32 18.19 8.66
C SER A 3 -15.48 16.95 8.34
N ALA A 4 -14.16 17.12 8.17
CA ALA A 4 -13.26 16.01 7.95
C ALA A 4 -13.46 15.00 9.09
N SER A 5 -13.57 13.70 8.76
CA SER A 5 -13.67 12.65 9.76
C SER A 5 -12.48 12.72 10.71
N ILE A 6 -12.71 12.60 12.01
CA ILE A 6 -11.67 12.60 13.03
C ILE A 6 -11.34 11.15 13.36
N ILE A 7 -10.05 10.82 13.33
CA ILE A 7 -9.49 9.55 13.80
C ILE A 7 -8.73 9.83 15.09
N THR A 8 -9.02 9.06 16.15
CA THR A 8 -8.38 9.22 17.45
C THR A 8 -7.54 7.98 17.78
N PHE A 9 -6.24 8.15 17.94
CA PHE A 9 -5.36 7.06 18.39
C PHE A 9 -5.20 7.06 19.91
N GLY A 10 -5.13 5.86 20.49
CA GLY A 10 -4.73 5.66 21.88
C GLY A 10 -5.70 4.88 22.76
N ASP A 11 -6.94 4.70 22.30
CA ASP A 11 -8.04 4.09 23.07
C ASP A 11 -8.49 2.71 22.54
N ALA A 12 -8.09 2.36 21.33
CA ALA A 12 -8.38 1.08 20.68
C ALA A 12 -7.22 0.67 19.75
N PRO A 13 -7.11 -0.62 19.37
CA PRO A 13 -6.20 -1.05 18.33
C PRO A 13 -6.43 -0.30 17.02
N LEU A 14 -5.35 0.04 16.34
CA LEU A 14 -5.36 0.76 15.07
C LEU A 14 -5.44 -0.20 13.90
N HIS A 15 -6.13 0.22 12.85
CA HIS A 15 -6.22 -0.52 11.59
C HIS A 15 -5.57 0.26 10.44
N TRP A 16 -5.09 -0.44 9.42
CA TRP A 16 -4.42 0.21 8.28
C TRP A 16 -5.36 1.16 7.52
N GLN A 17 -6.67 0.94 7.59
CA GLN A 17 -7.70 1.81 7.03
C GLN A 17 -7.71 3.19 7.68
N ASP A 18 -7.39 3.30 8.98
CA ASP A 18 -7.29 4.57 9.69
C ASP A 18 -6.13 5.41 9.13
N VAL A 19 -4.99 4.74 8.88
CA VAL A 19 -3.83 5.36 8.23
C VAL A 19 -4.19 5.84 6.83
N VAL A 20 -4.92 5.03 6.05
CA VAL A 20 -5.38 5.40 4.70
C VAL A 20 -6.35 6.59 4.74
N ALA A 21 -7.26 6.64 5.72
CA ALA A 21 -8.19 7.76 5.91
C ALA A 21 -7.45 9.08 6.14
N VAL A 22 -6.41 9.08 6.98
CA VAL A 22 -5.57 10.25 7.22
C VAL A 22 -4.71 10.58 6.01
N ALA A 23 -4.01 9.59 5.45
CA ALA A 23 -3.04 9.78 4.39
C ALA A 23 -3.66 10.26 3.06
N ARG A 24 -4.77 9.64 2.63
CA ARG A 24 -5.41 9.87 1.32
C ARG A 24 -6.67 10.72 1.38
N HIS A 25 -7.48 10.55 2.41
CA HIS A 25 -8.84 11.10 2.46
C HIS A 25 -8.98 12.35 3.34
N GLY A 26 -7.86 12.86 3.87
CA GLY A 26 -7.81 14.10 4.63
C GLY A 26 -8.48 14.02 6.00
N ALA A 27 -8.65 12.81 6.57
CA ALA A 27 -9.11 12.68 7.94
C ALA A 27 -8.13 13.36 8.90
N ARG A 28 -8.66 14.05 9.91
CA ARG A 28 -7.86 14.70 10.95
C ARG A 28 -7.44 13.66 11.97
N LEU A 29 -6.17 13.67 12.36
CA LEU A 29 -5.65 12.78 13.40
C LEU A 29 -5.57 13.51 14.75
N GLU A 30 -6.06 12.86 15.80
CA GLU A 30 -5.93 13.29 17.18
C GLU A 30 -5.39 12.14 18.06
N LEU A 31 -4.76 12.49 19.18
CA LEU A 31 -4.37 11.52 20.20
C LEU A 31 -5.29 11.66 21.41
N SER A 32 -5.69 10.53 21.98
CA SER A 32 -6.50 10.52 23.20
C SER A 32 -5.74 11.05 24.40
N ALA A 33 -6.48 11.43 25.45
CA ALA A 33 -5.87 11.84 26.72
C ALA A 33 -4.97 10.73 27.31
N ALA A 34 -5.35 9.46 27.13
CA ALA A 34 -4.57 8.33 27.58
C ALA A 34 -3.25 8.17 26.79
N ALA A 35 -3.26 8.36 25.47
CA ALA A 35 -2.04 8.38 24.67
C ALA A 35 -1.07 9.48 25.11
N TRP A 36 -1.58 10.69 25.33
CA TRP A 36 -0.77 11.78 25.84
C TRP A 36 -0.16 11.49 27.21
N ALA A 37 -0.95 10.94 28.15
CA ALA A 37 -0.45 10.57 29.46
C ALA A 37 0.69 9.53 29.39
N ARG A 38 0.61 8.57 28.45
CA ARG A 38 1.69 7.60 28.22
C ARG A 38 2.94 8.26 27.66
N ILE A 39 2.81 9.19 26.71
CA ILE A 39 3.93 9.97 26.15
C ILE A 39 4.62 10.77 27.25
N ASP A 40 3.85 11.52 28.05
CA ASP A 40 4.37 12.36 29.12
C ASP A 40 5.09 11.53 30.21
N ASN A 41 4.53 10.38 30.59
CA ASN A 41 5.19 9.45 31.53
C ASN A 41 6.55 8.97 30.98
N ALA A 42 6.59 8.56 29.70
CA ALA A 42 7.83 8.12 29.07
C ALA A 42 8.87 9.24 29.00
N ARG A 43 8.44 10.48 28.74
CA ARG A 43 9.30 11.66 28.73
C ARG A 43 9.89 11.95 30.11
N GLY A 44 9.07 11.87 31.16
CA GLY A 44 9.53 12.03 32.55
C GLY A 44 10.62 11.02 32.95
N ILE A 45 10.57 9.79 32.43
CA ILE A 45 11.65 8.81 32.63
C ILE A 45 12.96 9.29 31.99
N VAL A 46 12.91 9.76 30.74
CA VAL A 46 14.11 10.24 30.03
C VAL A 46 14.71 11.47 30.73
N GLU A 47 13.87 12.39 31.19
CA GLU A 47 14.31 13.56 31.97
C GLU A 47 14.99 13.11 33.26
N ARG A 48 14.42 12.15 33.98
CA ARG A 48 15.00 11.64 35.23
C ARG A 48 16.36 10.99 35.04
N ILE A 49 16.55 10.24 33.95
CA ILE A 49 17.84 9.63 33.58
C ILE A 49 18.90 10.71 33.35
N VAL A 50 18.54 11.75 32.58
CA VAL A 50 19.45 12.87 32.25
C VAL A 50 19.80 13.66 33.52
N GLU A 51 18.81 13.97 34.37
CA GLU A 51 19.03 14.66 35.65
C GLU A 51 20.01 13.92 36.58
N ARG A 52 19.96 12.57 36.57
CA ARG A 52 20.81 11.73 37.42
C ARG A 52 22.17 11.41 36.80
N GLY A 53 22.41 11.77 35.54
CA GLY A 53 23.63 11.41 34.82
C GLY A 53 23.79 9.90 34.61
N GLU A 54 22.70 9.13 34.61
CA GLU A 54 22.75 7.68 34.41
C GLU A 54 23.10 7.35 32.95
N ARG A 55 23.97 6.36 32.73
CA ARG A 55 24.36 5.93 31.37
C ARG A 55 23.22 5.12 30.73
N ALA A 56 22.67 5.62 29.62
CA ALA A 56 21.61 4.96 28.87
C ALA A 56 21.75 5.24 27.36
N TYR A 57 21.69 4.17 26.55
CA TYR A 57 21.91 4.20 25.10
C TYR A 57 21.02 5.25 24.40
N GLY A 58 21.63 6.19 23.67
CA GLY A 58 20.89 7.22 22.91
C GLY A 58 20.08 8.21 23.74
N ILE A 59 20.18 8.14 25.08
CA ILE A 59 19.61 9.09 26.03
C ILE A 59 20.72 9.99 26.58
N SER A 60 21.76 9.39 27.15
CA SER A 60 22.93 10.08 27.71
C SER A 60 24.24 9.62 27.06
N THR A 61 24.17 8.83 25.99
CA THR A 61 25.32 8.35 25.22
C THR A 61 25.19 8.62 23.73
N GLY A 62 26.28 8.46 22.97
CA GLY A 62 26.29 8.42 21.50
C GLY A 62 25.50 7.24 20.90
N LEU A 63 25.43 7.21 19.55
CA LEU A 63 24.65 6.24 18.76
C LEU A 63 25.54 5.24 18.01
N GLY A 64 25.01 4.04 17.72
CA GLY A 64 25.70 3.02 16.92
C GLY A 64 27.07 2.66 17.51
N ALA A 65 28.13 2.74 16.68
CA ALA A 65 29.51 2.49 17.09
C ALA A 65 30.03 3.44 18.20
N LEU A 66 29.33 4.56 18.46
CA LEU A 66 29.69 5.55 19.49
C LEU A 66 28.89 5.38 20.79
N CYS A 67 28.23 4.24 20.99
CA CYS A 67 27.36 3.96 22.14
C CYS A 67 28.03 4.06 23.53
N ASN A 68 29.37 4.07 23.59
CA ASN A 68 30.14 4.15 24.83
C ASN A 68 30.51 5.59 25.26
N VAL A 69 30.27 6.60 24.43
CA VAL A 69 30.60 8.01 24.73
C VAL A 69 29.46 8.67 25.50
N VAL A 70 29.72 9.27 26.67
CA VAL A 70 28.73 9.99 27.50
C VAL A 70 28.59 11.45 27.04
N LEU A 71 27.36 11.97 27.07
CA LEU A 71 26.99 13.31 26.63
C LEU A 71 26.21 14.06 27.72
N GLU A 72 26.43 15.37 27.82
CA GLU A 72 25.83 16.22 28.86
C GLU A 72 25.26 17.53 28.30
N GLY A 73 24.21 18.04 28.94
CA GLY A 73 23.63 19.36 28.65
C GLY A 73 23.24 19.56 27.18
N GLU A 74 23.73 20.65 26.59
CA GLU A 74 23.43 21.05 25.21
C GLU A 74 23.89 20.01 24.16
N GLN A 75 24.84 19.14 24.50
CA GLN A 75 25.32 18.09 23.60
C GLN A 75 24.20 17.11 23.24
N LEU A 76 23.20 16.91 24.11
CA LEU A 76 22.07 16.01 23.87
C LEU A 76 21.11 16.57 22.81
N ALA A 77 20.81 17.86 22.88
CA ALA A 77 20.01 18.56 21.87
C ALA A 77 20.76 18.61 20.53
N GLN A 78 22.06 18.92 20.58
CA GLN A 78 22.92 18.94 19.39
C GLN A 78 23.04 17.56 18.74
N LEU A 79 23.15 16.48 19.52
CA LEU A 79 23.13 15.11 19.02
C LEU A 79 21.83 14.85 18.27
N SER A 80 20.67 15.10 18.90
CA SER A 80 19.37 14.89 18.26
C SER A 80 19.25 15.63 16.92
N ARG A 81 19.67 16.90 16.87
CA ARG A 81 19.71 17.67 15.62
C ARG A 81 20.65 17.06 14.58
N ASN A 82 21.87 16.71 14.98
CA ASN A 82 22.87 16.15 14.07
C ASN A 82 22.48 14.78 13.53
N THR A 83 21.80 13.95 14.34
CA THR A 83 21.25 12.67 13.89
C THR A 83 20.29 12.89 12.73
N LEU A 84 19.33 13.80 12.84
CA LEU A 84 18.40 14.08 11.74
C LEU A 84 19.13 14.56 10.48
N LEU A 85 20.04 15.52 10.62
CA LEU A 85 20.77 16.08 9.46
C LEU A 85 21.67 15.05 8.77
N SER A 86 22.39 14.22 9.53
CA SER A 86 23.30 13.22 8.98
C SER A 86 22.58 12.01 8.36
N HIS A 87 21.40 11.66 8.88
CA HIS A 87 20.65 10.50 8.42
C HIS A 87 19.64 10.85 7.32
N ALA A 88 19.35 12.14 7.09
CA ALA A 88 18.52 12.62 5.97
C ALA A 88 19.29 12.58 4.64
N CYS A 89 19.80 11.41 4.26
CA CYS A 89 20.66 11.18 3.10
C CYS A 89 19.98 10.39 1.96
N GLY A 90 18.67 10.20 2.03
CA GLY A 90 17.88 9.56 0.97
C GLY A 90 17.99 10.26 -0.39
N VAL A 91 17.77 9.51 -1.46
CA VAL A 91 17.94 9.95 -2.86
C VAL A 91 16.78 9.50 -3.76
N GLY A 92 16.78 9.98 -5.01
CA GLY A 92 15.79 9.63 -6.02
C GLY A 92 14.55 10.53 -5.99
N GLU A 93 13.53 10.10 -6.75
CA GLU A 93 12.24 10.79 -6.80
C GLU A 93 11.61 10.86 -5.41
N ALA A 94 10.92 11.97 -5.11
CA ALA A 94 10.22 12.09 -3.85
C ALA A 94 9.03 11.12 -3.78
N LEU A 95 8.78 10.59 -2.59
CA LEU A 95 7.53 9.90 -2.29
C LEU A 95 6.34 10.82 -2.58
N LYS A 96 5.22 10.21 -2.99
CA LYS A 96 3.95 10.93 -3.11
C LYS A 96 3.51 11.45 -1.75
N ASP A 97 2.77 12.56 -1.73
CA ASP A 97 2.32 13.17 -0.47
C ASP A 97 1.57 12.18 0.43
N GLU A 98 0.68 11.36 -0.14
CA GLU A 98 -0.03 10.30 0.61
C GLU A 98 0.92 9.31 1.29
N GLN A 99 2.05 8.98 0.65
CA GLN A 99 3.04 8.06 1.19
C GLN A 99 3.73 8.68 2.39
N THR A 100 4.28 9.90 2.26
CA THR A 100 4.90 10.60 3.40
C THR A 100 3.91 10.80 4.55
N ARG A 101 2.66 11.16 4.25
CA ARG A 101 1.61 11.29 5.26
C ARG A 101 1.33 9.98 6.00
N ALA A 102 1.30 8.85 5.29
CA ALA A 102 1.16 7.54 5.92
C ALA A 102 2.34 7.25 6.86
N ILE A 103 3.58 7.56 6.44
CA ILE A 103 4.77 7.39 7.28
C ILE A 103 4.65 8.19 8.59
N ILE A 104 4.28 9.48 8.50
CA ILE A 104 4.09 10.33 9.68
C ILE A 104 2.99 9.79 10.59
N CYS A 105 1.87 9.34 10.01
CA CYS A 105 0.74 8.78 10.75
C CYS A 105 1.17 7.53 11.55
N VAL A 106 1.93 6.62 10.93
CA VAL A 106 2.45 5.42 11.61
C VAL A 106 3.50 5.77 12.66
N ALA A 107 4.34 6.78 12.42
CA ALA A 107 5.29 7.24 13.45
C ALA A 107 4.53 7.72 14.70
N ILE A 108 3.47 8.53 14.52
CA ILE A 108 2.62 8.99 15.62
C ILE A 108 1.94 7.81 16.34
N ALA A 109 1.48 6.79 15.60
CA ALA A 109 0.93 5.57 16.19
C ALA A 109 1.93 4.88 17.14
N ASN A 110 3.17 4.65 16.68
CA ASN A 110 4.24 4.10 17.51
C ASN A 110 4.49 4.95 18.77
N TYR A 111 4.61 6.27 18.61
CA TYR A 111 4.87 7.17 19.74
C TYR A 111 3.71 7.22 20.75
N SER A 112 2.47 7.04 20.29
CA SER A 112 1.27 7.01 21.15
C SER A 112 1.24 5.87 22.15
N LEU A 113 2.05 4.82 21.96
CA LEU A 113 2.25 3.74 22.92
C LEU A 113 3.03 4.20 24.17
N GLY A 114 3.71 5.35 24.09
CA GLY A 114 4.45 5.97 25.19
C GLY A 114 5.57 5.07 25.71
N LYS A 115 6.35 4.51 24.78
CA LYS A 115 7.55 3.70 25.08
C LYS A 115 8.84 4.30 24.53
N SER A 116 8.73 5.34 23.71
CA SER A 116 9.85 6.03 23.06
C SER A 116 10.48 7.14 23.91
N GLY A 117 9.74 7.82 24.77
CA GLY A 117 10.29 8.92 25.58
C GLY A 117 10.56 10.23 24.82
N LEU A 118 9.87 10.45 23.71
CA LEU A 118 9.87 11.72 22.96
C LEU A 118 9.23 12.85 23.76
N HIS A 119 9.67 14.09 23.51
CA HIS A 119 8.93 15.26 23.99
C HIS A 119 7.55 15.36 23.31
N ARG A 120 6.55 15.74 24.11
CA ARG A 120 5.19 16.04 23.64
C ARG A 120 5.18 16.99 22.44
N ARG A 121 5.99 18.05 22.47
CA ARG A 121 6.07 19.05 21.40
C ARG A 121 6.48 18.47 20.04
N VAL A 122 7.29 17.42 20.02
CA VAL A 122 7.69 16.73 18.79
C VAL A 122 6.50 15.99 18.18
N VAL A 123 5.77 15.23 19.00
CA VAL A 123 4.57 14.51 18.55
C VAL A 123 3.47 15.47 18.12
N GLN A 124 3.29 16.59 18.85
CA GLN A 124 2.37 17.67 18.46
C GLN A 124 2.74 18.27 17.10
N ALA A 125 4.02 18.56 16.86
CA ALA A 125 4.42 19.12 15.57
C ALA A 125 4.18 18.15 14.39
N LEU A 126 4.38 16.84 14.59
CA LEU A 126 4.02 15.83 13.58
C LEU A 126 2.50 15.81 13.29
N LEU A 127 1.66 15.94 14.33
CA LEU A 127 0.21 16.08 14.17
C LEU A 127 -0.16 17.35 13.40
N GLU A 128 0.50 18.48 13.69
CA GLU A 128 0.26 19.75 12.99
C GLU A 128 0.67 19.66 11.51
N LEU A 129 1.80 19.02 11.18
CA LEU A 129 2.19 18.77 9.78
C LEU A 129 1.09 18.01 9.03
N LEU A 130 0.61 16.89 9.60
CA LEU A 130 -0.45 16.08 8.99
C LEU A 130 -1.76 16.85 8.83
N ASN A 131 -2.22 17.49 9.90
CA ASN A 131 -3.54 18.11 9.96
C ASN A 131 -3.62 19.41 9.14
N ARG A 132 -2.49 20.10 8.94
CA ARG A 132 -2.40 21.30 8.10
C ARG A 132 -1.95 21.02 6.66
N GLY A 133 -1.67 19.76 6.34
CA GLY A 133 -1.25 19.37 5.00
C GLY A 133 0.13 19.89 4.61
N ILE A 134 1.02 20.10 5.59
CA ILE A 134 2.44 20.39 5.35
C ILE A 134 3.16 19.06 5.24
N THR A 135 3.47 18.62 4.00
CA THR A 135 3.99 17.27 3.75
C THR A 135 5.46 17.32 3.36
N PRO A 136 6.40 16.77 4.16
CA PRO A 136 7.81 16.71 3.82
C PRO A 136 8.10 16.05 2.47
N ARG A 137 9.02 16.64 1.68
CA ARG A 137 9.55 16.05 0.46
C ARG A 137 10.59 14.98 0.81
N VAL A 138 10.13 13.75 1.01
CA VAL A 138 11.00 12.61 1.37
C VAL A 138 11.44 11.86 0.11
N PRO A 139 12.76 11.74 -0.19
CA PRO A 139 13.24 10.91 -1.29
C PRO A 139 12.90 9.42 -1.09
N ALA A 140 12.55 8.72 -2.16
CA ALA A 140 12.07 7.34 -2.07
C ALA A 140 13.16 6.32 -1.71
N GLN A 141 14.42 6.55 -2.10
CA GLN A 141 15.49 5.54 -2.04
C GLN A 141 16.52 5.84 -0.93
N GLY A 142 17.25 4.80 -0.51
CA GLY A 142 18.38 4.92 0.43
C GLY A 142 18.09 4.48 1.87
N SER A 143 16.98 3.78 2.12
CA SER A 143 16.72 3.13 3.42
C SER A 143 16.87 1.63 3.30
N VAL A 144 17.48 1.04 4.34
CA VAL A 144 17.60 -0.41 4.54
C VAL A 144 16.48 -0.97 5.44
N GLY A 145 15.46 -0.16 5.75
CA GLY A 145 14.31 -0.53 6.58
C GLY A 145 13.96 0.50 7.67
N TYR A 146 14.91 1.37 8.04
CA TYR A 146 14.72 2.41 9.05
C TYR A 146 15.61 3.64 8.75
N LEU A 147 15.60 4.64 9.63
CA LEU A 147 16.39 5.88 9.61
C LEU A 147 16.01 6.91 8.55
N THR A 148 16.35 6.64 7.30
CA THR A 148 16.53 7.68 6.27
C THR A 148 15.27 8.51 6.01
N HIS A 149 14.12 7.86 5.86
CA HIS A 149 12.86 8.54 5.52
C HIS A 149 12.34 9.39 6.67
N MET A 150 12.40 8.89 7.90
CA MET A 150 11.98 9.67 9.06
C MET A 150 12.99 10.76 9.42
N ALA A 151 14.27 10.61 9.07
CA ALA A 151 15.23 11.71 9.19
C ALA A 151 14.83 12.89 8.29
N HIS A 152 14.40 12.63 7.05
CA HIS A 152 13.85 13.65 6.14
C HIS A 152 12.57 14.32 6.69
N VAL A 153 11.67 13.55 7.31
CA VAL A 153 10.52 14.12 8.04
C VAL A 153 10.99 14.99 9.21
N GLY A 154 11.98 14.52 9.98
CA GLY A 154 12.51 15.20 11.14
C GLY A 154 13.19 16.52 10.81
N VAL A 155 13.96 16.62 9.72
CA VAL A 155 14.59 17.89 9.32
C VAL A 155 13.55 18.94 8.92
N ALA A 156 12.40 18.53 8.38
CA ALA A 156 11.29 19.45 8.09
C ALA A 156 10.71 20.06 9.36
N LEU A 157 10.65 19.33 10.48
CA LEU A 157 10.27 19.88 11.80
C LEU A 157 11.22 20.97 12.28
N LEU A 158 12.47 20.97 11.80
CA LEU A 158 13.48 21.99 12.11
C LEU A 158 13.41 23.19 11.16
N GLY A 159 12.41 23.24 10.26
CA GLY A 159 12.32 24.24 9.20
C GLY A 159 13.33 24.04 8.08
N VAL A 160 13.96 22.87 7.97
CA VAL A 160 14.98 22.55 6.95
C VAL A 160 14.39 21.66 5.87
N GLY A 161 14.79 21.89 4.62
CA GLY A 161 14.33 21.11 3.47
C GLY A 161 13.06 21.67 2.84
N GLU A 162 12.44 20.87 1.97
CA GLU A 162 11.27 21.25 1.19
C GLU A 162 10.03 20.48 1.66
N VAL A 163 8.85 21.07 1.47
CA VAL A 163 7.55 20.47 1.76
C VAL A 163 6.60 20.74 0.59
N SER A 164 5.69 19.79 0.34
CA SER A 164 4.46 20.05 -0.41
C SER A 164 3.45 20.72 0.53
N TYR A 165 2.98 21.90 0.14
CA TYR A 165 2.03 22.69 0.91
C TYR A 165 1.13 23.51 -0.02
N GLN A 166 -0.18 23.36 0.13
CA GLN A 166 -1.19 24.03 -0.70
C GLN A 166 -0.96 23.88 -2.22
N GLY A 167 -0.57 22.68 -2.65
CA GLY A 167 -0.32 22.36 -4.06
C GLY A 167 0.99 22.93 -4.64
N ARG A 168 1.88 23.46 -3.80
CA ARG A 168 3.18 23.99 -4.20
C ARG A 168 4.30 23.36 -3.38
N ILE A 169 5.51 23.35 -3.96
CA ILE A 169 6.72 22.98 -3.26
C ILE A 169 7.34 24.26 -2.71
N VAL A 170 7.52 24.33 -1.39
CA VAL A 170 8.08 25.49 -0.68
C VAL A 170 9.09 25.03 0.37
N SER A 171 9.84 25.95 0.96
CA SER A 171 10.71 25.61 2.10
C SER A 171 9.88 25.22 3.33
N ALA A 172 10.39 24.30 4.14
CA ALA A 172 9.72 23.90 5.39
C ALA A 172 9.53 25.11 6.33
N ALA A 173 10.52 26.00 6.44
CA ALA A 173 10.43 27.21 7.25
C ALA A 173 9.28 28.14 6.81
N GLU A 174 9.10 28.33 5.50
CA GLU A 174 8.01 29.14 4.95
C GLU A 174 6.64 28.55 5.29
N ALA A 175 6.45 27.25 5.07
CA ALA A 175 5.18 26.58 5.36
C ALA A 175 4.83 26.59 6.85
N LEU A 176 5.81 26.32 7.72
CA LEU A 176 5.63 26.39 9.17
C LEU A 176 5.22 27.82 9.59
N SER A 177 5.95 28.84 9.14
CA SER A 177 5.64 30.23 9.47
C SER A 177 4.27 30.66 8.94
N ALA A 178 3.85 30.18 7.77
CA ALA A 178 2.54 30.49 7.19
C ALA A 178 1.38 29.99 8.05
N GLU A 179 1.60 28.91 8.82
CA GLU A 179 0.62 28.32 9.74
C GLU A 179 0.81 28.76 11.20
N GLY A 180 1.73 29.72 11.45
CA GLY A 180 2.06 30.21 12.79
C GLY A 180 2.82 29.19 13.65
N LEU A 181 3.46 28.20 13.03
CA LEU A 181 4.27 27.18 13.68
C LEU A 181 5.74 27.59 13.70
N ALA A 182 6.42 27.29 14.81
CA ALA A 182 7.87 27.46 14.93
C ALA A 182 8.60 26.13 14.70
N PRO A 183 9.88 26.16 14.24
CA PRO A 183 10.74 24.99 14.25
C PRO A 183 10.81 24.34 15.64
N VAL A 184 10.80 23.01 15.67
CA VAL A 184 10.77 22.24 16.92
C VAL A 184 12.14 22.22 17.59
N GLU A 185 12.17 22.50 18.89
CA GLU A 185 13.35 22.27 19.72
C GLU A 185 13.46 20.79 20.13
N LEU A 186 14.59 20.17 19.84
CA LEU A 186 14.86 18.79 20.22
C LEU A 186 15.65 18.71 21.52
N GLY A 187 15.38 17.70 22.32
CA GLY A 187 16.17 17.35 23.50
C GLY A 187 16.72 15.92 23.42
N ALA A 188 17.10 15.39 24.58
CA ALA A 188 17.63 14.04 24.70
C ALA A 188 16.67 12.99 24.11
N LYS A 189 17.21 12.07 23.31
CA LYS A 189 16.53 10.96 22.63
C LYS A 189 15.56 11.31 21.48
N ASP A 190 15.15 12.57 21.31
CA ASP A 190 14.16 12.91 20.26
C ASP A 190 14.65 12.56 18.85
N GLY A 191 15.90 12.94 18.51
CA GLY A 191 16.44 12.69 17.18
C GLY A 191 16.59 11.21 16.87
N LEU A 192 17.04 10.41 17.84
CA LEU A 192 17.08 8.95 17.71
C LEU A 192 15.68 8.36 17.52
N SER A 193 14.73 8.73 18.37
CA SER A 193 13.38 8.16 18.33
C SER A 193 12.62 8.54 17.06
N LEU A 194 12.93 9.70 16.47
CA LEU A 194 12.40 10.13 15.18
C LEU A 194 12.89 9.20 14.06
N VAL A 195 14.19 8.93 13.98
CA VAL A 195 14.75 8.13 12.87
C VAL A 195 14.50 6.63 13.03
N ASN A 196 14.36 6.14 14.26
CA ASN A 196 14.32 4.72 14.53
C ASN A 196 12.94 4.09 14.30
N GLY A 197 12.94 2.83 13.90
CA GLY A 197 11.73 2.03 13.71
C GLY A 197 11.28 1.84 12.26
N THR A 198 10.08 1.26 12.11
CA THR A 198 9.54 0.79 10.83
C THR A 198 8.44 1.67 10.18
N PRO A 199 8.22 2.96 10.54
CA PRO A 199 7.05 3.69 10.04
C PRO A 199 7.04 3.86 8.51
N CYS A 200 8.23 3.88 7.88
CA CYS A 200 8.33 3.95 6.42
C CYS A 200 7.66 2.76 5.74
N MET A 201 8.19 1.55 5.97
CA MET A 201 7.66 0.34 5.33
C MET A 201 6.21 0.08 5.72
N THR A 202 5.85 0.30 7.00
CA THR A 202 4.50 0.03 7.51
C THR A 202 3.48 0.99 6.93
N GLY A 203 3.79 2.29 6.86
CA GLY A 203 2.93 3.30 6.23
C GLY A 203 2.72 3.04 4.74
N LEU A 204 3.79 2.70 4.02
CA LEU A 204 3.70 2.31 2.60
C LEU A 204 2.85 1.05 2.41
N CYS A 205 3.00 0.04 3.28
CA CYS A 205 2.21 -1.18 3.22
C CYS A 205 0.72 -0.94 3.52
N CYS A 206 0.37 0.00 4.41
CA CYS A 206 -1.03 0.37 4.64
C CYS A 206 -1.71 0.86 3.35
N LEU A 207 -1.02 1.70 2.57
CA LEU A 207 -1.52 2.18 1.28
C LEU A 207 -1.56 1.07 0.22
N ALA A 208 -0.55 0.19 0.21
CA ALA A 208 -0.50 -0.94 -0.70
C ALA A 208 -1.63 -1.95 -0.43
N LEU A 209 -2.00 -2.19 0.84
CA LEU A 209 -3.12 -3.06 1.21
C LEU A 209 -4.45 -2.52 0.67
N GLU A 210 -4.69 -1.21 0.76
CA GLU A 210 -5.86 -0.57 0.16
C GLU A 210 -5.94 -0.83 -1.35
N ASP A 211 -4.83 -0.59 -2.05
CA ASP A 211 -4.79 -0.69 -3.50
C ASP A 211 -4.89 -2.15 -3.97
N ALA A 212 -4.17 -3.06 -3.32
CA ALA A 212 -4.23 -4.50 -3.62
C ALA A 212 -5.63 -5.07 -3.33
N THR A 213 -6.29 -4.64 -2.26
CA THR A 213 -7.66 -5.07 -1.93
C THR A 213 -8.63 -4.65 -3.02
N ARG A 214 -8.54 -3.40 -3.47
CA ARG A 214 -9.37 -2.89 -4.56
C ARG A 214 -9.10 -3.63 -5.87
N LEU A 215 -7.83 -3.87 -6.21
CA LEU A 215 -7.48 -4.61 -7.43
C LEU A 215 -7.90 -6.08 -7.40
N ALA A 216 -7.87 -6.75 -6.23
CA ALA A 216 -8.36 -8.11 -6.10
C ALA A 216 -9.87 -8.22 -6.43
N HIS A 217 -10.66 -7.25 -5.98
CA HIS A 217 -12.08 -7.16 -6.35
C HIS A 217 -12.29 -6.89 -7.84
N TRP A 218 -11.54 -5.93 -8.40
CA TRP A 218 -11.60 -5.68 -9.84
C TRP A 218 -11.15 -6.87 -10.68
N ALA A 219 -10.18 -7.66 -10.21
CA ALA A 219 -9.75 -8.86 -10.91
C ALA A 219 -10.86 -9.92 -10.99
N ASP A 220 -11.71 -10.05 -9.97
CA ASP A 220 -12.88 -10.94 -10.02
C ASP A 220 -13.93 -10.42 -11.01
N VAL A 221 -14.23 -9.11 -10.97
CA VAL A 221 -15.17 -8.47 -11.90
C VAL A 221 -14.72 -8.64 -13.36
N ILE A 222 -13.47 -8.26 -13.64
CA ILE A 222 -12.90 -8.27 -14.99
C ILE A 222 -12.69 -9.73 -15.45
N GLY A 223 -12.23 -10.61 -14.56
CA GLY A 223 -12.11 -12.03 -14.85
C GLY A 223 -13.46 -12.68 -15.18
N ALA A 224 -14.54 -12.31 -14.48
CA ALA A 224 -15.90 -12.74 -14.79
C ALA A 224 -16.35 -12.23 -16.16
N MET A 225 -16.06 -10.97 -16.51
CA MET A 225 -16.35 -10.45 -17.86
C MET A 225 -15.58 -11.23 -18.93
N SER A 226 -14.28 -11.49 -18.74
CA SER A 226 -13.48 -12.32 -19.64
C SER A 226 -14.07 -13.74 -19.77
N PHE A 227 -14.55 -14.32 -18.66
CA PHE A 227 -15.16 -15.64 -18.61
C PHE A 227 -16.45 -15.72 -19.40
N GLU A 228 -17.31 -14.72 -19.24
CA GLU A 228 -18.56 -14.61 -19.98
C GLU A 228 -18.32 -14.36 -21.47
N ALA A 229 -17.45 -13.41 -21.82
CA ALA A 229 -17.07 -13.10 -23.20
C ALA A 229 -16.54 -14.34 -23.95
N LEU A 230 -15.79 -15.19 -23.24
CA LEU A 230 -15.22 -16.41 -23.79
C LEU A 230 -16.18 -17.61 -23.70
N ARG A 231 -17.42 -17.42 -23.24
CA ARG A 231 -18.43 -18.49 -23.10
C ARG A 231 -17.96 -19.62 -22.19
N GLY A 232 -17.43 -19.26 -21.01
CA GLY A 232 -16.87 -20.18 -20.03
C GLY A 232 -17.86 -21.24 -19.52
N GLN A 233 -17.33 -22.31 -18.93
CA GLN A 233 -18.08 -23.46 -18.43
C GLN A 233 -18.25 -23.35 -16.91
N THR A 234 -19.45 -22.96 -16.47
CA THR A 234 -19.75 -22.59 -15.07
C THR A 234 -19.57 -23.71 -14.05
N ASP A 235 -19.56 -24.98 -14.48
CA ASP A 235 -19.28 -26.13 -13.62
C ASP A 235 -17.92 -26.00 -12.90
N ALA A 236 -16.97 -25.23 -13.45
CA ALA A 236 -15.69 -24.91 -12.79
C ALA A 236 -15.84 -24.11 -11.49
N PHE A 237 -16.94 -23.38 -11.32
CA PHE A 237 -17.24 -22.55 -10.16
C PHE A 237 -18.36 -23.13 -9.29
N ASP A 238 -18.68 -24.42 -9.48
CA ASP A 238 -19.66 -25.12 -8.68
C ASP A 238 -19.34 -25.01 -7.17
N ALA A 239 -20.37 -24.69 -6.37
CA ALA A 239 -20.21 -24.41 -4.96
C ALA A 239 -19.86 -25.67 -4.15
N GLU A 240 -20.45 -26.82 -4.48
CA GLU A 240 -20.18 -28.08 -3.79
C GLU A 240 -18.75 -28.55 -4.08
N ILE A 241 -18.32 -28.44 -5.35
CA ILE A 241 -16.94 -28.79 -5.75
C ILE A 241 -15.92 -27.86 -5.10
N LEU A 242 -16.14 -26.54 -5.10
CA LEU A 242 -15.22 -25.60 -4.47
C LEU A 242 -15.15 -25.83 -2.95
N ALA A 243 -16.26 -26.15 -2.28
CA ALA A 243 -16.29 -26.42 -0.84
C ALA A 243 -15.39 -27.60 -0.43
N LEU A 244 -15.12 -28.56 -1.33
CA LEU A 244 -14.18 -29.67 -1.09
C LEU A 244 -12.72 -29.22 -0.98
N LYS A 245 -12.38 -27.98 -1.38
CA LYS A 245 -11.05 -27.37 -1.23
C LYS A 245 -11.15 -26.08 -0.40
N PRO A 246 -11.17 -26.16 0.95
CA PRO A 246 -11.63 -25.08 1.83
C PRO A 246 -10.58 -23.98 2.10
N HIS A 247 -9.90 -23.50 1.05
CA HIS A 247 -9.08 -22.28 1.17
C HIS A 247 -10.01 -21.06 1.21
N PRO A 248 -9.91 -20.19 2.23
CA PRO A 248 -10.84 -19.07 2.41
C PRO A 248 -10.94 -18.15 1.20
N GLY A 249 -9.81 -17.73 0.63
CA GLY A 249 -9.81 -16.89 -0.57
C GLY A 249 -10.47 -17.56 -1.78
N ALA A 250 -10.32 -18.88 -1.93
CA ALA A 250 -10.93 -19.59 -3.06
C ALA A 250 -12.45 -19.71 -2.92
N GLN A 251 -12.96 -19.87 -1.70
CA GLN A 251 -14.41 -19.85 -1.45
C GLN A 251 -14.99 -18.48 -1.80
N LEU A 252 -14.35 -17.41 -1.30
CA LEU A 252 -14.75 -16.02 -1.53
C LEU A 252 -14.82 -15.69 -3.03
N VAL A 253 -13.77 -16.04 -3.78
CA VAL A 253 -13.72 -15.78 -5.23
C VAL A 253 -14.78 -16.61 -5.95
N GLY A 254 -15.01 -17.87 -5.55
CA GLY A 254 -16.08 -18.69 -6.10
C GLY A 254 -17.46 -18.06 -5.91
N GLU A 255 -17.74 -17.53 -4.72
CA GLU A 255 -18.97 -16.79 -4.42
C GLU A 255 -19.11 -15.53 -5.27
N ASN A 256 -18.05 -14.71 -5.34
CA ASN A 256 -18.02 -13.51 -6.16
C ASN A 256 -18.28 -13.82 -7.64
N LEU A 257 -17.58 -14.81 -8.22
CA LEU A 257 -17.74 -15.17 -9.62
C LEU A 257 -19.16 -15.67 -9.93
N ARG A 258 -19.75 -16.51 -9.07
CA ARG A 258 -21.14 -16.96 -9.26
C ARG A 258 -22.13 -15.79 -9.19
N ALA A 259 -21.95 -14.87 -8.25
CA ALA A 259 -22.82 -13.70 -8.12
C ALA A 259 -22.69 -12.74 -9.31
N LEU A 260 -21.46 -12.49 -9.79
CA LEU A 260 -21.19 -11.62 -10.94
C LEU A 260 -21.80 -12.15 -12.24
N LEU A 261 -21.77 -13.48 -12.43
CA LEU A 261 -22.22 -14.19 -13.63
C LEU A 261 -23.72 -14.57 -13.61
N ASP A 262 -24.42 -14.32 -12.50
CA ASP A 262 -25.82 -14.73 -12.34
C ASP A 262 -26.72 -14.10 -13.41
N GLY A 263 -27.62 -14.91 -13.97
CA GLY A 263 -28.57 -14.48 -15.00
C GLY A 263 -28.03 -14.35 -16.44
N SER A 264 -26.78 -14.73 -16.69
CA SER A 264 -26.14 -14.70 -18.02
C SER A 264 -26.80 -15.65 -19.03
N GLU A 265 -27.36 -15.10 -20.10
CA GLU A 265 -27.87 -15.89 -21.23
C GLU A 265 -26.73 -16.43 -22.11
N VAL A 266 -25.63 -15.68 -22.22
CA VAL A 266 -24.43 -16.07 -22.96
C VAL A 266 -23.85 -17.38 -22.42
N LEU A 267 -23.73 -17.49 -21.10
CA LEU A 267 -23.23 -18.71 -20.46
C LEU A 267 -24.26 -19.85 -20.55
N ALA A 268 -25.54 -19.56 -20.35
CA ALA A 268 -26.61 -20.55 -20.43
C ALA A 268 -26.70 -21.19 -21.82
N SER A 269 -26.64 -20.39 -22.89
CA SER A 269 -26.69 -20.85 -24.29
C SER A 269 -25.40 -21.57 -24.72
N SER A 270 -24.31 -21.39 -23.97
CA SER A 270 -22.98 -21.96 -24.27
C SER A 270 -22.61 -23.14 -23.38
N ARG A 271 -23.54 -23.67 -22.59
CA ARG A 271 -23.27 -24.81 -21.71
C ARG A 271 -22.89 -26.04 -22.52
N GLY A 272 -21.77 -26.67 -22.18
CA GLY A 272 -21.32 -27.91 -22.80
C GLY A 272 -20.68 -27.77 -24.17
N ILE A 273 -20.39 -26.54 -24.64
CA ILE A 273 -19.66 -26.33 -25.91
C ILE A 273 -18.23 -26.88 -25.87
N ARG A 274 -17.70 -27.13 -24.65
CA ARG A 274 -16.44 -27.83 -24.38
C ARG A 274 -16.46 -28.42 -22.97
N THR A 275 -15.65 -29.46 -22.75
CA THR A 275 -15.57 -30.14 -21.45
C THR A 275 -14.95 -29.29 -20.37
N GLN A 276 -13.91 -28.51 -20.69
CA GLN A 276 -13.18 -27.67 -19.73
C GLN A 276 -12.63 -26.42 -20.42
N ASP A 277 -12.55 -25.32 -19.67
CA ASP A 277 -11.78 -24.15 -20.09
C ASP A 277 -10.28 -24.29 -19.79
N ALA A 278 -9.48 -23.40 -20.38
CA ALA A 278 -8.08 -23.24 -20.01
C ALA A 278 -7.93 -22.75 -18.55
N LEU A 279 -6.76 -23.02 -17.96
CA LEU A 279 -6.50 -22.75 -16.54
C LEU A 279 -6.64 -21.28 -16.15
N SER A 280 -6.30 -20.33 -17.03
CA SER A 280 -6.48 -18.89 -16.74
C SER A 280 -7.95 -18.49 -16.53
N MET A 281 -8.90 -19.32 -17.00
CA MET A 281 -10.33 -19.14 -16.82
C MET A 281 -10.86 -19.99 -15.66
N ARG A 282 -10.66 -21.32 -15.72
CA ARG A 282 -11.29 -22.24 -14.75
C ARG A 282 -10.64 -22.23 -13.38
N SER A 283 -9.39 -21.78 -13.27
CA SER A 283 -8.65 -21.77 -12.01
C SER A 283 -8.71 -20.42 -11.28
N MET A 284 -9.59 -19.49 -11.70
CA MET A 284 -9.73 -18.17 -11.07
C MET A 284 -9.96 -18.26 -9.55
N PRO A 285 -10.87 -19.12 -9.02
CA PRO A 285 -11.03 -19.28 -7.57
C PRO A 285 -9.72 -19.62 -6.86
N GLN A 286 -8.93 -20.54 -7.43
CA GLN A 286 -7.70 -21.00 -6.79
C GLN A 286 -6.59 -19.95 -6.88
N ILE A 287 -6.44 -19.28 -8.01
CA ILE A 287 -5.37 -18.29 -8.23
C ILE A 287 -5.69 -16.99 -7.49
N HIS A 288 -6.83 -16.37 -7.76
CA HIS A 288 -7.22 -15.12 -7.09
C HIS A 288 -7.39 -15.34 -5.59
N GLY A 289 -7.92 -16.51 -5.19
CA GLY A 289 -8.07 -16.89 -3.80
C GLY A 289 -6.74 -17.00 -3.06
N ALA A 290 -5.74 -17.66 -3.65
CA ALA A 290 -4.40 -17.72 -3.07
C ALA A 290 -3.77 -16.32 -2.91
N CYS A 291 -3.98 -15.41 -3.87
CA CYS A 291 -3.53 -14.03 -3.76
C CYS A 291 -4.21 -13.28 -2.59
N ARG A 292 -5.53 -13.49 -2.40
CA ARG A 292 -6.28 -12.92 -1.26
C ARG A 292 -5.83 -13.49 0.08
N ASP A 293 -5.44 -14.75 0.15
CA ASP A 293 -4.87 -15.34 1.37
C ASP A 293 -3.56 -14.64 1.76
N GLN A 294 -2.71 -14.26 0.78
CA GLN A 294 -1.49 -13.48 1.03
C GLN A 294 -1.79 -12.03 1.43
N LEU A 295 -2.82 -11.41 0.82
CA LEU A 295 -3.30 -10.10 1.24
C LEU A 295 -3.75 -10.10 2.70
N ALA A 296 -4.54 -11.11 3.10
CA ALA A 296 -4.98 -11.26 4.48
C ALA A 296 -3.79 -11.50 5.43
N HIS A 297 -2.77 -12.24 5.01
CA HIS A 297 -1.53 -12.40 5.78
C HIS A 297 -0.82 -11.05 5.96
N ALA A 298 -0.62 -10.29 4.90
CA ALA A 298 0.05 -9.00 4.95
C ALA A 298 -0.73 -7.99 5.82
N ALA A 299 -2.05 -7.96 5.72
CA ALA A 299 -2.90 -7.13 6.57
C ALA A 299 -2.66 -7.42 8.05
N ARG A 300 -2.62 -8.70 8.45
CA ARG A 300 -2.34 -9.09 9.85
C ARG A 300 -0.96 -8.62 10.32
N GLN A 301 0.09 -8.78 9.50
CA GLN A 301 1.44 -8.36 9.88
C GLN A 301 1.54 -6.84 10.03
N VAL A 302 0.94 -6.09 9.10
CA VAL A 302 0.90 -4.63 9.15
C VAL A 302 0.10 -4.14 10.36
N GLU A 303 -1.06 -4.74 10.67
CA GLU A 303 -1.85 -4.36 11.85
C GLU A 303 -1.11 -4.65 13.16
N ILE A 304 -0.39 -5.77 13.25
CA ILE A 304 0.46 -6.06 14.42
C ILE A 304 1.55 -5.00 14.55
N GLU A 305 2.24 -4.67 13.45
CA GLU A 305 3.31 -3.66 13.45
C GLU A 305 2.81 -2.26 13.81
N LEU A 306 1.64 -1.86 13.29
CA LEU A 306 0.98 -0.58 13.63
C LEU A 306 0.73 -0.41 15.13
N ASN A 307 0.47 -1.53 15.83
CA ASN A 307 0.18 -1.56 17.25
C ASN A 307 1.40 -1.97 18.10
N SER A 308 2.60 -1.96 17.52
CA SER A 308 3.86 -2.36 18.18
C SER A 308 4.76 -1.17 18.50
N ALA A 309 5.52 -1.27 19.59
CA ALA A 309 6.54 -0.29 19.95
C ALA A 309 7.86 -0.64 19.22
N ASN A 310 8.12 0.03 18.11
CA ASN A 310 9.22 -0.26 17.19
C ASN A 310 10.40 0.72 17.28
N ASP A 311 10.52 1.46 18.38
CA ASP A 311 11.70 2.29 18.70
C ASP A 311 12.73 1.51 19.53
N ASN A 312 13.96 2.02 19.65
CA ASN A 312 15.02 1.52 20.51
C ASN A 312 15.91 2.68 21.04
N PRO A 313 16.25 2.71 22.35
CA PRO A 313 15.75 1.83 23.41
C PRO A 313 14.34 2.22 23.86
N LEU A 314 13.65 1.26 24.49
CA LEU A 314 12.34 1.51 25.08
C LEU A 314 12.45 1.82 26.57
N VAL A 315 11.57 2.70 27.03
CA VAL A 315 11.41 3.05 28.44
C VAL A 315 10.16 2.38 29.03
N LEU A 316 10.30 1.81 30.22
CA LEU A 316 9.27 1.06 30.94
C LEU A 316 9.16 1.57 32.38
N GLY A 317 7.97 1.50 32.96
CA GLY A 317 7.71 1.90 34.35
C GLY A 317 7.29 3.35 34.49
N THR A 318 7.66 3.97 35.63
CA THR A 318 7.41 5.38 35.97
C THR A 318 8.74 6.11 36.19
N PRO A 319 8.78 7.45 36.20
CA PRO A 319 10.01 8.21 36.49
C PRO A 319 10.72 7.82 37.79
N GLU A 320 9.99 7.30 38.79
CA GLU A 320 10.56 6.84 40.06
C GLU A 320 11.13 5.42 39.98
N HIS A 321 10.50 4.55 39.19
CA HIS A 321 10.83 3.14 39.05
C HIS A 321 10.80 2.75 37.57
N TYR A 322 11.91 3.02 36.87
CA TYR A 322 12.01 2.78 35.43
C TYR A 322 12.98 1.67 35.08
N ARG A 323 12.82 1.16 33.86
CA ARG A 323 13.80 0.32 33.17
C ARG A 323 13.96 0.80 31.74
N VAL A 324 15.20 0.93 31.29
CA VAL A 324 15.53 1.20 29.88
C VAL A 324 16.10 -0.08 29.29
N VAL A 325 15.57 -0.49 28.15
CA VAL A 325 15.97 -1.75 27.50
C VAL A 325 16.37 -1.47 26.06
N SER A 326 17.62 -1.80 25.74
CA SER A 326 18.10 -1.86 24.35
C SER A 326 17.70 -3.20 23.73
N GLN A 327 17.09 -3.18 22.55
CA GLN A 327 16.56 -4.33 21.81
C GLN A 327 16.65 -4.12 20.29
N ALA A 328 15.98 -4.98 19.51
CA ALA A 328 15.90 -4.92 18.05
C ALA A 328 14.47 -4.85 17.46
N ASN A 329 13.47 -4.34 18.18
CA ASN A 329 12.12 -4.08 17.64
C ASN A 329 12.08 -3.15 16.41
N PRO A 330 13.04 -2.22 16.18
CA PRO A 330 13.12 -1.50 14.91
C PRO A 330 13.35 -2.38 13.66
N HIS A 331 13.68 -3.66 13.84
CA HIS A 331 13.94 -4.58 12.74
C HIS A 331 12.64 -5.10 12.11
N GLY A 332 12.26 -4.55 10.95
CA GLY A 332 10.96 -4.78 10.29
C GLY A 332 10.82 -6.07 9.48
N GLU A 333 11.42 -7.18 9.91
CA GLU A 333 11.47 -8.44 9.12
C GLU A 333 10.08 -8.97 8.76
N SER A 334 9.15 -8.96 9.72
CA SER A 334 7.78 -9.47 9.52
C SER A 334 7.03 -8.69 8.44
N VAL A 335 7.18 -7.36 8.42
CA VAL A 335 6.56 -6.49 7.40
C VAL A 335 7.27 -6.63 6.06
N ALA A 336 8.60 -6.78 6.06
CA ALA A 336 9.37 -7.02 4.84
C ALA A 336 8.93 -8.31 4.13
N MET A 337 8.84 -9.43 4.87
CA MET A 337 8.34 -10.71 4.33
C MET A 337 6.90 -10.60 3.84
N ALA A 338 6.03 -9.92 4.59
CA ALA A 338 4.65 -9.68 4.19
C ALA A 338 4.54 -8.88 2.89
N ALA A 339 5.34 -7.82 2.74
CA ALA A 339 5.37 -6.99 1.54
C ALA A 339 5.87 -7.78 0.32
N ASP A 340 6.89 -8.62 0.49
CA ASP A 340 7.42 -9.49 -0.56
C ASP A 340 6.41 -10.54 -1.02
N LEU A 341 5.78 -11.24 -0.08
CA LEU A 341 4.75 -12.22 -0.39
C LEU A 341 3.54 -11.59 -1.08
N LEU A 342 3.12 -10.40 -0.64
CA LEU A 342 2.06 -9.66 -1.32
C LEU A 342 2.49 -9.20 -2.71
N CYS A 343 3.76 -8.82 -2.91
CA CYS A 343 4.28 -8.47 -4.23
C CYS A 343 4.23 -9.66 -5.19
N ILE A 344 4.57 -10.87 -4.73
CA ILE A 344 4.44 -12.11 -5.50
C ILE A 344 2.97 -12.36 -5.86
N ALA A 345 2.06 -12.22 -4.90
CA ALA A 345 0.62 -12.40 -5.12
C ALA A 345 0.05 -11.42 -6.16
N VAL A 346 0.43 -10.14 -6.08
CA VAL A 346 0.01 -9.12 -7.06
C VAL A 346 0.59 -9.40 -8.44
N ALA A 347 1.86 -9.85 -8.51
CA ALA A 347 2.48 -10.25 -9.77
C ALA A 347 1.75 -11.44 -10.42
N GLU A 348 1.33 -12.43 -9.63
CA GLU A 348 0.55 -13.58 -10.12
C GLU A 348 -0.84 -13.16 -10.60
N LEU A 349 -1.51 -12.25 -9.89
CA LEU A 349 -2.81 -11.72 -10.29
C LEU A 349 -2.74 -11.00 -11.65
N GLY A 350 -1.71 -10.17 -11.85
CA GLY A 350 -1.43 -9.55 -13.15
C GLY A 350 -1.02 -10.56 -14.20
N GLY A 351 -0.26 -11.59 -13.84
CA GLY A 351 0.16 -12.66 -14.74
C GLY A 351 -1.01 -13.47 -15.30
N VAL A 352 -1.97 -13.87 -14.45
CA VAL A 352 -3.15 -14.61 -14.90
C VAL A 352 -4.11 -13.73 -15.71
N ALA A 353 -4.25 -12.45 -15.35
CA ALA A 353 -5.00 -11.46 -16.14
C ALA A 353 -4.41 -11.30 -17.56
N GLU A 354 -3.09 -11.24 -17.66
CA GLU A 354 -2.39 -11.18 -18.95
C GLU A 354 -2.62 -12.44 -19.80
N ARG A 355 -2.74 -13.62 -19.18
CA ARG A 355 -3.14 -14.84 -19.90
C ARG A 355 -4.59 -14.84 -20.34
N ARG A 356 -5.52 -14.21 -19.60
CA ARG A 356 -6.93 -14.09 -19.99
C ARG A 356 -7.11 -13.11 -21.14
N LEU A 357 -6.42 -11.97 -21.11
CA LEU A 357 -6.52 -11.00 -22.20
C LEU A 357 -5.94 -11.51 -23.52
N ASP A 358 -4.90 -12.35 -23.51
CA ASP A 358 -4.44 -13.08 -24.70
C ASP A 358 -5.58 -13.91 -25.29
N ARG A 359 -6.29 -14.68 -24.45
CA ARG A 359 -7.40 -15.52 -24.90
C ARG A 359 -8.55 -14.73 -25.50
N LEU A 360 -8.81 -13.50 -25.04
CA LEU A 360 -9.86 -12.64 -25.60
C LEU A 360 -9.54 -12.24 -27.05
N ILE A 361 -8.31 -11.83 -27.31
CA ILE A 361 -7.92 -11.28 -28.62
C ILE A 361 -7.46 -12.35 -29.62
N ASN A 362 -7.11 -13.54 -29.15
CA ASN A 362 -6.52 -14.59 -29.96
C ASN A 362 -7.58 -15.36 -30.76
N PRO A 363 -7.63 -15.21 -32.11
CA PRO A 363 -8.67 -15.82 -32.94
C PRO A 363 -8.63 -17.36 -32.96
N LEU A 364 -7.52 -17.97 -32.54
CA LEU A 364 -7.40 -19.43 -32.47
C LEU A 364 -8.20 -20.05 -31.33
N VAL A 365 -8.55 -19.25 -30.31
CA VAL A 365 -9.14 -19.77 -29.07
C VAL A 365 -10.35 -18.98 -28.56
N SER A 366 -10.54 -17.73 -28.99
CA SER A 366 -11.62 -16.87 -28.49
C SER A 366 -12.99 -17.22 -29.09
N GLY A 367 -13.01 -17.61 -30.37
CA GLY A 367 -14.25 -17.66 -31.14
C GLY A 367 -14.86 -16.28 -31.40
N LEU A 368 -14.08 -15.21 -31.25
CA LEU A 368 -14.40 -13.81 -31.51
C LEU A 368 -13.59 -13.31 -32.71
N PRO A 369 -13.93 -12.16 -33.31
CA PRO A 369 -13.10 -11.54 -34.35
C PRO A 369 -11.66 -11.35 -33.88
N ALA A 370 -10.70 -11.60 -34.78
CA ALA A 370 -9.28 -11.46 -34.48
C ALA A 370 -8.99 -10.06 -33.92
N PHE A 371 -8.35 -10.01 -32.75
CA PHE A 371 -7.99 -8.76 -32.07
C PHE A 371 -9.16 -7.81 -31.77
N LEU A 372 -10.38 -8.36 -31.69
CA LEU A 372 -11.60 -7.69 -31.27
C LEU A 372 -11.99 -6.45 -32.09
N VAL A 373 -11.70 -6.47 -33.39
CA VAL A 373 -12.03 -5.37 -34.31
C VAL A 373 -12.86 -5.83 -35.50
N SER A 374 -13.68 -4.93 -36.01
CA SER A 374 -14.38 -5.10 -37.27
C SER A 374 -13.42 -4.96 -38.45
N GLN A 375 -13.55 -5.80 -39.48
CA GLN A 375 -12.71 -5.78 -40.69
C GLN A 375 -11.19 -5.91 -40.42
N PRO A 376 -10.71 -7.07 -39.93
CA PRO A 376 -9.29 -7.29 -39.66
C PRO A 376 -8.45 -7.19 -40.95
N GLY A 377 -7.22 -6.66 -40.82
CA GLY A 377 -6.25 -6.52 -41.90
C GLY A 377 -5.96 -5.07 -42.28
N VAL A 378 -7.00 -4.23 -42.41
CA VAL A 378 -6.85 -2.77 -42.44
C VAL A 378 -6.71 -2.22 -41.03
N ASN A 379 -7.48 -2.78 -40.09
CA ASN A 379 -7.33 -2.51 -38.66
C ASN A 379 -6.47 -3.58 -38.00
N SER A 380 -5.54 -3.15 -37.14
CA SER A 380 -4.81 -4.00 -36.21
C SER A 380 -5.65 -4.35 -34.98
N GLY A 381 -6.71 -3.58 -34.71
CA GLY A 381 -7.59 -3.79 -33.57
C GLY A 381 -6.86 -3.54 -32.27
N MET A 382 -7.16 -4.37 -31.28
CA MET A 382 -6.58 -4.31 -29.95
C MET A 382 -5.39 -5.28 -29.80
N MET A 383 -4.68 -5.58 -30.89
CA MET A 383 -3.52 -6.48 -30.88
C MET A 383 -2.39 -5.96 -29.98
N ILE A 384 -2.01 -4.69 -30.15
CA ILE A 384 -0.78 -4.15 -29.51
C ILE A 384 -0.95 -3.93 -28.00
N VAL A 385 -2.17 -3.82 -27.47
CA VAL A 385 -2.35 -3.68 -26.01
C VAL A 385 -1.93 -4.94 -25.25
N GLN A 386 -1.93 -6.11 -25.89
CA GLN A 386 -1.32 -7.32 -25.32
C GLN A 386 0.17 -7.14 -25.06
N TYR A 387 0.88 -6.43 -25.93
CA TYR A 387 2.34 -6.28 -25.84
C TYR A 387 2.69 -5.43 -24.62
N VAL A 388 1.87 -4.40 -24.37
CA VAL A 388 1.95 -3.57 -23.17
C VAL A 388 1.71 -4.41 -21.92
N ALA A 389 0.63 -5.20 -21.89
CA ALA A 389 0.34 -6.05 -20.74
C ALA A 389 1.43 -7.12 -20.49
N ALA A 390 1.94 -7.74 -21.54
CA ALA A 390 3.02 -8.73 -21.47
C ALA A 390 4.33 -8.11 -20.93
N ALA A 391 4.68 -6.89 -21.37
CA ALA A 391 5.85 -6.18 -20.87
C ALA A 391 5.72 -5.86 -19.36
N LEU A 392 4.56 -5.37 -18.92
CA LEU A 392 4.27 -5.07 -17.53
C LEU A 392 4.27 -6.33 -16.65
N ALA A 393 3.71 -7.44 -17.15
CA ALA A 393 3.77 -8.74 -16.46
C ALA A 393 5.22 -9.23 -16.35
N GLY A 394 6.05 -9.00 -17.38
CA GLY A 394 7.48 -9.28 -17.37
C GLY A 394 8.25 -8.46 -16.32
N GLU A 395 7.95 -7.16 -16.18
CA GLU A 395 8.52 -6.31 -15.12
C GLU A 395 8.09 -6.81 -13.73
N ASN A 396 6.81 -7.16 -13.56
CA ASN A 396 6.28 -7.66 -12.28
C ASN A 396 6.98 -8.95 -11.83
N ARG A 397 7.39 -9.83 -12.73
CA ARG A 397 8.20 -11.02 -12.37
C ARG A 397 9.56 -10.65 -11.78
N GLN A 398 10.17 -9.56 -12.24
CA GLN A 398 11.42 -9.06 -11.68
C GLN A 398 11.18 -8.39 -10.32
N LEU A 399 10.12 -7.58 -10.20
CA LEU A 399 9.73 -6.96 -8.94
C LEU A 399 9.32 -7.98 -7.86
N ALA A 400 8.80 -9.14 -8.26
CA ALA A 400 8.41 -10.22 -7.36
C ALA A 400 9.60 -10.96 -6.73
N GLN A 401 10.85 -10.73 -7.17
CA GLN A 401 12.01 -11.26 -6.48
C GLN A 401 12.06 -10.71 -5.04
N PRO A 402 12.17 -11.56 -4.00
CA PRO A 402 12.16 -11.09 -2.61
C PRO A 402 13.34 -10.17 -2.32
N ALA A 403 13.07 -9.01 -1.72
CA ALA A 403 14.12 -8.13 -1.20
C ALA A 403 14.59 -8.59 0.18
N VAL A 404 13.73 -9.24 0.96
CA VAL A 404 14.00 -9.65 2.34
C VAL A 404 15.13 -10.68 2.49
N VAL A 405 15.49 -11.38 1.41
CA VAL A 405 16.59 -12.36 1.41
C VAL A 405 17.95 -11.73 1.11
N ASP A 406 17.98 -10.47 0.69
CA ASP A 406 19.22 -9.72 0.54
C ASP A 406 19.65 -9.19 1.91
N ASN A 407 20.94 -9.31 2.23
CA ASN A 407 21.48 -8.81 3.49
C ASN A 407 22.85 -8.17 3.28
N TYR A 408 23.15 -7.14 4.07
CA TYR A 408 24.38 -6.37 3.99
C TYR A 408 24.88 -6.03 5.39
N VAL A 409 26.18 -5.74 5.50
CA VAL A 409 26.80 -5.30 6.75
C VAL A 409 27.08 -3.80 6.68
N THR A 410 26.48 -3.04 7.58
CA THR A 410 26.63 -1.58 7.70
C THR A 410 27.20 -1.17 9.05
N SER A 411 27.49 0.12 9.19
CA SER A 411 27.84 0.73 10.49
C SER A 411 29.02 0.06 11.21
N GLY A 412 30.06 -0.31 10.46
CA GLY A 412 31.30 -0.85 11.04
C GLY A 412 31.13 -2.20 11.72
N LEU A 413 30.36 -3.12 11.10
CA LEU A 413 30.02 -4.46 11.60
C LEU A 413 28.94 -4.50 12.70
N GLN A 414 28.39 -3.35 13.10
CA GLN A 414 27.37 -3.30 14.14
C GLN A 414 25.96 -3.68 13.65
N GLU A 415 25.66 -3.36 12.39
CA GLU A 415 24.41 -3.69 11.72
C GLU A 415 24.72 -4.76 10.67
N ASP A 416 24.69 -6.02 11.10
CA ASP A 416 25.08 -7.18 10.30
C ASP A 416 23.88 -7.94 9.71
N HIS A 417 22.66 -7.52 10.05
CA HIS A 417 21.42 -7.99 9.46
C HIS A 417 20.43 -6.85 9.23
N LEU A 418 19.81 -6.81 8.05
CA LEU A 418 18.89 -5.77 7.60
C LEU A 418 17.65 -6.40 6.94
N SER A 419 16.46 -5.92 7.30
CA SER A 419 15.20 -6.44 6.73
C SER A 419 14.91 -6.00 5.28
N LEU A 420 15.48 -4.87 4.85
CA LEU A 420 15.19 -4.22 3.56
C LEU A 420 13.69 -3.96 3.30
N GLY A 421 12.88 -3.85 4.37
CA GLY A 421 11.43 -3.73 4.26
C GLY A 421 10.93 -2.50 3.50
N THR A 422 11.69 -1.39 3.51
CA THR A 422 11.36 -0.22 2.69
C THR A 422 11.44 -0.54 1.19
N SER A 423 12.48 -1.27 0.76
CA SER A 423 12.62 -1.72 -0.63
C SER A 423 11.49 -2.68 -1.03
N ALA A 424 11.12 -3.60 -0.13
CA ALA A 424 9.99 -4.51 -0.33
C ALA A 424 8.66 -3.76 -0.51
N ALA A 425 8.39 -2.74 0.31
CA ALA A 425 7.18 -1.93 0.21
C ALA A 425 7.14 -1.08 -1.07
N LEU A 426 8.28 -0.50 -1.49
CA LEU A 426 8.37 0.32 -2.70
C LEU A 426 8.16 -0.50 -3.98
N LYS A 427 8.78 -1.69 -4.07
CA LYS A 427 8.58 -2.57 -5.23
C LYS A 427 7.16 -3.14 -5.29
N LEU A 428 6.55 -3.42 -4.14
CA LEU A 428 5.13 -3.77 -4.05
C LEU A 428 4.25 -2.65 -4.64
N GLY A 429 4.48 -1.40 -4.26
CA GLY A 429 3.74 -0.26 -4.81
C GLY A 429 3.85 -0.14 -6.34
N ARG A 430 5.05 -0.37 -6.90
CA ARG A 430 5.26 -0.42 -8.36
C ARG A 430 4.52 -1.59 -9.00
N CYS A 431 4.60 -2.79 -8.40
CA CYS A 431 3.95 -4.00 -8.89
C CYS A 431 2.43 -3.84 -8.96
N ILE A 432 1.82 -3.22 -7.93
CA ILE A 432 0.40 -2.84 -7.90
C ILE A 432 0.05 -1.89 -9.05
N GLY A 433 0.87 -0.85 -9.29
CA GLY A 433 0.65 0.08 -10.40
C GLY A 433 0.64 -0.62 -11.76
N ASN A 434 1.58 -1.53 -11.98
CA ASN A 434 1.64 -2.35 -13.21
C ASN A 434 0.43 -3.30 -13.32
N CYS A 435 0.03 -3.95 -12.22
CA CYS A 435 -1.13 -4.83 -12.18
C CYS A 435 -2.44 -4.07 -12.52
N GLN A 436 -2.59 -2.83 -12.04
CA GLN A 436 -3.72 -1.98 -12.38
C GLN A 436 -3.80 -1.71 -13.88
N GLN A 437 -2.68 -1.46 -14.54
CA GLN A 437 -2.64 -1.24 -16.00
C GLN A 437 -3.00 -2.52 -16.76
N ILE A 438 -2.50 -3.68 -16.33
CA ILE A 438 -2.84 -4.97 -16.94
C ILE A 438 -4.34 -5.24 -16.83
N LEU A 439 -4.93 -5.06 -15.64
CA LEU A 439 -6.37 -5.23 -15.43
C LEU A 439 -7.19 -4.22 -16.22
N ALA A 440 -6.75 -2.97 -16.34
CA ALA A 440 -7.41 -1.96 -17.17
C ALA A 440 -7.44 -2.37 -18.65
N ILE A 441 -6.36 -2.95 -19.16
CA ILE A 441 -6.30 -3.50 -20.52
C ILE A 441 -7.25 -4.69 -20.65
N GLU A 442 -7.25 -5.64 -19.71
CA GLU A 442 -8.19 -6.77 -19.72
C GLU A 442 -9.65 -6.27 -19.70
N TYR A 443 -9.97 -5.26 -18.92
CA TYR A 443 -11.32 -4.67 -18.84
C TYR A 443 -11.77 -4.08 -20.17
N LEU A 444 -10.91 -3.33 -20.86
CA LEU A 444 -11.20 -2.81 -22.20
C LEU A 444 -11.48 -3.92 -23.20
N LEU A 445 -10.67 -4.99 -23.16
CA LEU A 445 -10.79 -6.13 -24.06
C LEU A 445 -12.06 -6.93 -23.79
N ALA A 446 -12.37 -7.21 -22.52
CA ALA A 446 -13.57 -7.94 -22.15
C ALA A 446 -14.83 -7.15 -22.52
N ALA A 447 -14.84 -5.84 -22.28
CA ALA A 447 -15.94 -4.97 -22.68
C ALA A 447 -16.09 -4.82 -24.20
N GLN A 448 -14.99 -4.86 -24.94
CA GLN A 448 -15.04 -4.90 -26.40
C GLN A 448 -15.58 -6.25 -26.90
N ALA A 449 -15.21 -7.36 -26.25
CA ALA A 449 -15.76 -8.67 -26.59
C ALA A 449 -17.29 -8.73 -26.39
N PHE A 450 -17.82 -8.03 -25.37
CA PHE A 450 -19.26 -7.92 -25.14
C PHE A 450 -19.99 -7.23 -26.31
N GLU A 451 -19.35 -6.33 -27.06
CA GLU A 451 -19.99 -5.70 -28.23
C GLU A 451 -20.41 -6.71 -29.30
N PHE A 452 -19.70 -7.84 -29.40
CA PHE A 452 -20.01 -8.92 -30.34
C PHE A 452 -21.07 -9.90 -29.80
N LEU A 453 -21.48 -9.75 -28.54
CA LEU A 453 -22.39 -10.67 -27.84
C LEU A 453 -23.66 -9.99 -27.31
N LYS A 454 -23.74 -8.65 -27.37
CA LYS A 454 -24.77 -7.80 -26.74
C LYS A 454 -26.22 -8.03 -27.20
N GLU A 455 -26.46 -8.93 -28.15
CA GLU A 455 -27.81 -9.40 -28.47
C GLU A 455 -28.38 -10.32 -27.37
N GLN A 456 -27.53 -10.86 -26.50
CA GLN A 456 -27.90 -11.67 -25.33
C GLN A 456 -27.69 -10.89 -24.04
N ARG A 457 -28.46 -11.21 -23.00
CA ARG A 457 -28.28 -10.62 -21.66
C ARG A 457 -27.02 -11.17 -20.98
N PHE A 458 -26.20 -10.27 -20.42
CA PHE A 458 -25.04 -10.65 -19.61
C PHE A 458 -25.40 -10.89 -18.13
N GLY A 459 -24.47 -11.44 -17.35
CA GLY A 459 -24.59 -11.58 -15.91
C GLY A 459 -24.83 -10.24 -15.20
N ALA A 460 -25.55 -10.22 -14.08
CA ALA A 460 -25.96 -8.97 -13.42
C ALA A 460 -24.77 -8.07 -13.02
N GLY A 461 -23.66 -8.66 -12.59
CA GLY A 461 -22.45 -7.93 -12.23
C GLY A 461 -21.64 -7.48 -13.46
N THR A 462 -21.42 -8.39 -14.40
CA THR A 462 -20.65 -8.13 -15.62
C THR A 462 -21.34 -7.15 -16.56
N GLN A 463 -22.68 -7.20 -16.67
CA GLN A 463 -23.50 -6.19 -17.36
C GLN A 463 -23.22 -4.79 -16.79
N ARG A 464 -23.31 -4.63 -15.46
CA ARG A 464 -23.12 -3.32 -14.84
C ARG A 464 -21.69 -2.82 -15.01
N ALA A 465 -20.71 -3.70 -14.91
CA ALA A 465 -19.32 -3.37 -15.17
C ALA A 465 -19.11 -2.94 -16.64
N TRP A 466 -19.70 -3.64 -17.61
CA TRP A 466 -19.63 -3.26 -19.03
C TRP A 466 -20.21 -1.87 -19.28
N GLU A 467 -21.42 -1.59 -18.78
CA GLU A 467 -22.09 -0.29 -18.90
C GLU A 467 -21.24 0.85 -18.31
N LEU A 468 -20.70 0.65 -17.11
CA LEU A 468 -19.87 1.64 -16.42
C LEU A 468 -18.61 2.01 -17.23
N LEU A 469 -17.98 1.04 -17.90
CA LEU A 469 -16.87 1.35 -18.80
C LEU A 469 -17.35 2.12 -20.03
N ARG A 470 -18.49 1.73 -20.61
CA ARG A 470 -19.06 2.35 -21.82
C ARG A 470 -19.52 3.79 -21.61
N GLU A 471 -19.85 4.16 -20.38
CA GLU A 471 -20.07 5.55 -19.99
C GLU A 471 -18.82 6.43 -20.19
N GLN A 472 -17.61 5.85 -20.20
CA GLN A 472 -16.34 6.57 -20.30
C GLN A 472 -15.55 6.28 -21.58
N VAL A 473 -15.70 5.09 -22.14
CA VAL A 473 -14.92 4.57 -23.27
C VAL A 473 -15.85 3.96 -24.32
N PRO A 474 -15.97 4.55 -25.53
CA PRO A 474 -16.83 4.02 -26.58
C PRO A 474 -16.34 2.66 -27.13
N ALA A 475 -17.22 1.92 -27.80
CA ALA A 475 -16.87 0.70 -28.53
C ALA A 475 -15.75 0.96 -29.57
N TYR A 476 -14.96 -0.06 -29.88
CA TYR A 476 -13.80 0.03 -30.77
C TYR A 476 -14.11 -0.60 -32.14
N ASP A 477 -14.66 0.21 -33.06
CA ASP A 477 -15.06 -0.28 -34.39
C ASP A 477 -13.93 -0.25 -35.42
N ALA A 478 -13.01 0.70 -35.28
CA ALA A 478 -11.87 0.91 -36.17
C ALA A 478 -10.68 1.44 -35.35
N ASP A 479 -9.48 1.39 -35.94
CA ASP A 479 -8.27 1.76 -35.23
C ASP A 479 -8.30 3.22 -34.73
N ARG A 480 -8.04 3.39 -33.43
CA ARG A 480 -7.83 4.69 -32.79
C ARG A 480 -6.77 4.59 -31.71
N TRP A 481 -6.29 5.75 -31.29
CA TRP A 481 -5.32 5.82 -30.22
C TRP A 481 -5.89 5.28 -28.90
N LEU A 482 -5.38 4.13 -28.44
CA LEU A 482 -5.90 3.39 -27.27
C LEU A 482 -5.35 3.88 -25.92
N ALA A 483 -4.24 4.63 -25.87
CA ALA A 483 -3.66 5.04 -24.60
C ALA A 483 -4.62 5.87 -23.71
N PRO A 484 -5.42 6.80 -24.26
CA PRO A 484 -6.45 7.50 -23.48
C PRO A 484 -7.57 6.58 -22.98
N ASP A 485 -7.89 5.50 -23.72
CA ASP A 485 -8.89 4.52 -23.30
C ASP A 485 -8.36 3.68 -22.13
N ILE A 486 -7.09 3.27 -22.18
CA ILE A 486 -6.40 2.56 -21.09
C ILE A 486 -6.35 3.44 -19.84
N ALA A 487 -5.99 4.71 -19.98
CA ALA A 487 -5.94 5.64 -18.86
C ALA A 487 -7.32 5.83 -18.20
N ARG A 488 -8.40 5.91 -19.01
CA ARG A 488 -9.78 6.00 -18.51
C ARG A 488 -10.22 4.74 -17.78
N ALA A 489 -9.93 3.57 -18.32
CA ALA A 489 -10.18 2.30 -17.65
C ALA A 489 -9.41 2.23 -16.32
N ALA A 490 -8.12 2.55 -16.31
CA ALA A 490 -7.31 2.56 -15.09
C ALA A 490 -7.84 3.53 -14.03
N ALA A 491 -8.39 4.69 -14.44
CA ALA A 491 -9.03 5.63 -13.52
C ALA A 491 -10.31 5.06 -12.89
N LEU A 492 -11.13 4.32 -13.64
CA LEU A 492 -12.30 3.61 -13.08
C LEU A 492 -11.88 2.56 -12.05
N LEU A 493 -10.78 1.83 -12.30
CA LEU A 493 -10.25 0.86 -11.35
C LEU A 493 -9.78 1.51 -10.04
N ALA A 494 -9.39 2.79 -10.08
CA ALA A 494 -9.00 3.58 -8.91
C ALA A 494 -10.20 4.18 -8.16
N ASP A 495 -11.36 4.36 -8.81
CA ASP A 495 -12.55 4.93 -8.19
C ASP A 495 -13.30 3.91 -7.33
N ARG A 496 -13.33 4.14 -6.01
CA ARG A 496 -14.09 3.29 -5.07
C ARG A 496 -15.58 3.24 -5.40
N ARG A 497 -16.16 4.32 -5.96
CA ARG A 497 -17.58 4.38 -6.32
C ARG A 497 -17.91 3.46 -7.49
N ALA A 498 -17.00 3.32 -8.44
CA ALA A 498 -17.17 2.41 -9.57
C ALA A 498 -17.33 0.96 -9.10
N LEU A 499 -16.47 0.50 -8.20
CA LEU A 499 -16.57 -0.86 -7.66
C LEU A 499 -17.83 -1.06 -6.80
N GLN A 500 -18.20 -0.06 -5.99
CA GLN A 500 -19.45 -0.09 -5.20
C GLN A 500 -20.69 -0.19 -6.09
N ASN A 501 -20.71 0.51 -7.23
CA ASN A 501 -21.81 0.44 -8.18
C ASN A 501 -21.98 -0.97 -8.78
N VAL A 502 -20.87 -1.68 -9.06
CA VAL A 502 -20.91 -3.08 -9.50
C VAL A 502 -21.35 -3.99 -8.36
N GLY A 503 -20.80 -3.82 -7.16
CA GLY A 503 -21.19 -4.63 -5.99
C GLY A 503 -22.66 -4.51 -5.62
N ALA A 504 -23.26 -3.32 -5.81
CA ALA A 504 -24.67 -3.07 -5.54
C ALA A 504 -25.61 -3.85 -6.49
N SER A 505 -25.20 -4.14 -7.73
CA SER A 505 -26.05 -4.90 -8.67
C SER A 505 -26.18 -6.38 -8.30
N ILE A 506 -25.27 -6.88 -7.45
CA ILE A 506 -25.23 -8.28 -6.96
C ILE A 506 -25.41 -8.37 -5.44
N GLY A 507 -25.91 -7.30 -4.81
CA GLY A 507 -26.07 -7.18 -3.36
C GLY A 507 -24.81 -6.76 -2.61
N ARG A 508 -23.71 -7.52 -2.73
CA ARG A 508 -22.38 -7.16 -2.23
C ARG A 508 -21.31 -8.04 -2.88
N LEU A 509 -20.21 -7.41 -3.31
CA LEU A 509 -18.97 -8.12 -3.62
C LEU A 509 -18.21 -8.37 -2.31
N GLN A 510 -17.89 -9.63 -2.01
CA GLN A 510 -17.29 -10.06 -0.74
C GLN A 510 -15.81 -9.75 -0.66
#